data_AF-Q0DML3-F1
#
_entry.id   AF-Q0DML3-F1
#
_cell.length_a   1.000
_cell.length_b   1.000
_cell.length_c   1.000
_cell.angle_alpha   90.00
_cell.angle_beta   90.00
_cell.angle_gamma   90.00
#
_symmetry.space_group_name_H-M   'P 1'
#
loop_
_entity.id
_entity.type
_entity.pdbx_description
1 polymer ?
#
loop_
_entity_poly.entity_id
_entity_poly.type
_entity_poly.pdbx_seq_one_letter_code
_entity_poly.pdbx_strand_id
1 'polypeptide(L)'
;HRPLRSGKWSVSYEEWQEEVYPPYANGPGYVISSDIAQYIVSEFDNQTLRLFKMEDVSMGMWVEKFNSTRQPVKYSHDVKFFQSGCFDGYYTAHYQSPQQMICLWRKLQFGSAQCCNMR
;
A
#
# COMPACT_ATOMS: atom_id res chain seq x y z
N HIS A 1 1.58 10.72 -6.91
CA HIS A 1 0.30 10.04 -7.15
C HIS A 1 -0.49 10.66 -8.31
N ARG A 2 0.13 10.84 -9.50
CA ARG A 2 -0.61 11.29 -10.70
C ARG A 2 -1.07 10.05 -11.48
N PRO A 3 -2.33 10.00 -11.97
CA PRO A 3 -2.80 8.92 -12.82
C PRO A 3 -1.91 8.74 -14.05
N LEU A 4 -1.50 7.51 -14.34
CA LEU A 4 -0.89 7.21 -15.64
C LEU A 4 -1.99 7.26 -16.70
N ARG A 5 -1.68 7.80 -17.88
CA ARG A 5 -2.63 7.83 -19.00
C ARG A 5 -2.32 6.77 -20.07
N SER A 6 -1.34 5.91 -19.82
CA SER A 6 -0.95 4.79 -20.69
C SER A 6 -0.32 3.64 -19.88
N GLY A 7 -0.25 2.45 -20.49
CA GLY A 7 0.30 1.25 -19.85
C GLY A 7 -0.70 0.49 -18.97
N LYS A 8 -0.21 -0.53 -18.25
CA LYS A 8 -1.02 -1.46 -17.44
C LYS A 8 -1.95 -0.76 -16.44
N TRP A 9 -1.45 0.32 -15.84
CA TRP A 9 -2.15 1.07 -14.79
C TRP A 9 -2.75 2.37 -15.31
N SER A 10 -3.03 2.44 -16.62
CA SER A 10 -3.62 3.63 -17.23
C SER A 10 -5.01 3.90 -16.68
N VAL A 11 -5.35 5.17 -16.51
CA VAL A 11 -6.65 5.65 -16.05
C VAL A 11 -7.11 6.75 -17.00
N SER A 12 -8.31 6.62 -17.55
CA SER A 12 -8.87 7.63 -18.43
C SER A 12 -9.37 8.85 -17.66
N TYR A 13 -9.62 9.96 -18.34
CA TYR A 13 -10.21 11.15 -17.69
C TYR A 13 -11.66 10.90 -17.29
N GLU A 14 -12.37 9.99 -17.97
CA GLU A 14 -13.72 9.55 -17.58
C GLU A 14 -13.71 8.79 -16.25
N GLU A 15 -12.68 7.96 -16.02
CA GLU A 15 -12.54 7.21 -14.76
C GLU A 15 -12.09 8.11 -13.59
N TRP A 16 -11.22 9.09 -13.87
CA TRP A 16 -10.67 10.02 -12.88
C TRP A 16 -10.32 11.36 -13.55
N GLN A 17 -11.15 12.37 -13.26
CA GLN A 17 -11.09 13.68 -13.89
C GLN A 17 -9.95 14.53 -13.33
N GLU A 18 -9.61 14.35 -12.06
CA GLU A 18 -8.61 15.15 -11.37
C GLU A 18 -7.18 14.79 -11.79
N GLU A 19 -6.24 15.72 -11.62
CA GLU A 19 -4.83 15.51 -11.99
C GLU A 19 -4.04 14.64 -11.02
N VAL A 20 -4.55 14.45 -9.80
CA VAL A 20 -3.83 13.81 -8.70
C VAL A 20 -4.80 12.95 -7.89
N TYR A 21 -4.37 11.74 -7.51
CA TYR A 21 -5.06 10.92 -6.51
C TYR A 21 -4.85 11.47 -5.10
N PRO A 22 -5.75 11.15 -4.14
CA PRO A 22 -5.44 11.34 -2.73
C PRO A 22 -4.15 10.62 -2.34
N PRO A 23 -3.49 11.01 -1.23
CA PRO A 23 -2.37 10.25 -0.68
C PRO A 23 -2.75 8.78 -0.46
N TYR A 24 -1.91 7.86 -0.94
CA TYR A 24 -2.07 6.43 -0.71
C TYR A 24 -0.70 5.78 -0.57
N ALA A 25 -0.64 4.65 0.14
CA ALA A 25 0.58 3.87 0.24
C ALA A 25 0.72 2.99 -1.01
N ASN A 26 1.77 3.23 -1.80
CA ASN A 26 2.06 2.48 -3.01
C ASN A 26 3.09 1.38 -2.73
N GLY A 27 2.80 0.13 -3.13
CA GLY A 27 3.82 -0.92 -3.20
C GLY A 27 3.49 -2.20 -2.42
N PRO A 28 4.50 -2.88 -1.83
CA PRO A 28 4.38 -4.28 -1.38
C PRO A 28 3.49 -4.49 -0.15
N GLY A 29 3.14 -3.42 0.56
CA GLY A 29 2.32 -3.50 1.74
C GLY A 29 2.34 -2.22 2.56
N TYR A 30 1.35 -2.11 3.43
CA TYR A 30 1.13 -1.00 4.34
C TYR A 30 0.48 -1.50 5.63
N VAL A 31 0.56 -0.70 6.69
CA VAL A 31 -0.10 -0.95 7.96
C VAL A 31 -1.06 0.20 8.24
N ILE A 32 -2.29 -0.13 8.60
CA ILE A 32 -3.30 0.83 9.03
C ILE A 32 -3.67 0.57 10.50
N SER A 33 -4.11 1.62 11.19
CA SER A 33 -4.65 1.49 12.53
C SER A 33 -6.04 0.84 12.52
N SER A 34 -6.42 0.21 13.63
CA SER A 34 -7.66 -0.57 13.74
C SER A 34 -8.93 0.26 13.58
N ASP A 35 -8.91 1.53 13.98
CA ASP A 35 -10.00 2.50 13.82
C ASP A 35 -10.28 2.84 12.35
N ILE A 36 -9.23 2.99 11.53
CA ILE A 36 -9.36 3.14 10.08
C ILE A 36 -9.99 1.88 9.49
N ALA A 37 -9.52 0.69 9.88
CA ALA A 37 -10.07 -0.57 9.40
C ALA A 37 -11.56 -0.73 9.77
N GLN A 38 -11.94 -0.42 11.02
CA GLN A 38 -13.32 -0.47 11.48
C GLN A 38 -14.21 0.54 10.73
N TYR A 39 -13.71 1.75 10.51
CA TYR A 39 -14.42 2.75 9.72
C TYR A 39 -14.68 2.25 8.29
N ILE A 40 -13.66 1.69 7.62
CA ILE A 40 -13.81 1.18 6.25
C ILE A 40 -14.91 0.14 6.17
N VAL A 41 -14.92 -0.84 7.08
CA VAL A 41 -15.97 -1.87 7.13
C VAL A 41 -17.34 -1.24 7.31
N SER A 42 -17.49 -0.34 8.29
CA SER A 42 -18.78 0.31 8.58
C SER A 42 -19.33 1.16 7.43
N GLU A 43 -18.48 1.91 6.74
CA GLU A 43 -18.89 2.77 5.62
C GLU A 43 -19.09 1.98 4.32
N PHE A 44 -18.37 0.86 4.16
CA PHE A 44 -18.58 -0.07 3.07
C PHE A 44 -19.97 -0.72 3.15
N ASP A 45 -20.38 -1.16 4.34
CA ASP A 45 -21.71 -1.74 4.58
C ASP A 45 -22.83 -0.71 4.30
N ASN A 46 -22.56 0.58 4.56
CA ASN A 46 -23.45 1.69 4.24
C ASN A 46 -23.38 2.14 2.77
N GLN A 47 -22.60 1.47 1.92
CA GLN A 47 -22.40 1.77 0.50
C GLN A 47 -21.90 3.21 0.23
N THR A 48 -21.19 3.83 1.18
CA THR A 48 -20.72 5.22 1.04
C THR A 48 -19.28 5.32 0.52
N LEU A 49 -18.60 4.18 0.38
CA LEU A 49 -17.23 4.10 -0.12
C LEU A 49 -17.22 3.77 -1.60
N ARG A 50 -16.56 4.63 -2.38
CA ARG A 50 -16.29 4.39 -3.80
C ARG A 50 -15.14 3.38 -3.95
N LEU A 51 -15.37 2.32 -4.69
CA LEU A 51 -14.31 1.42 -5.17
C LEU A 51 -13.66 2.01 -6.43
N PHE A 52 -12.36 1.77 -6.57
CA PHE A 52 -11.58 2.09 -7.75
C PHE A 52 -10.80 0.86 -8.22
N LYS A 53 -10.47 0.80 -9.51
CA LYS A 53 -9.84 -0.38 -10.10
C LYS A 53 -8.46 -0.74 -9.53
N MET A 54 -7.79 0.24 -8.94
CA MET A 54 -6.58 0.03 -8.15
C MET A 54 -7.00 0.03 -6.68
N GLU A 55 -6.72 -1.08 -5.99
CA GLU A 55 -7.04 -1.30 -4.58
C GLU A 55 -6.30 -0.32 -3.68
N ASP A 56 -5.03 -0.04 -3.96
CA ASP A 56 -4.21 0.89 -3.18
C ASP A 56 -4.78 2.31 -3.26
N VAL A 57 -5.27 2.69 -4.44
CA VAL A 57 -5.94 3.98 -4.65
C VAL A 57 -7.28 4.00 -3.91
N SER A 58 -8.04 2.90 -3.93
CA SER A 58 -9.27 2.77 -3.15
C SER A 58 -9.01 2.96 -1.65
N MET A 59 -7.98 2.29 -1.12
CA MET A 59 -7.55 2.46 0.26
C MET A 59 -7.19 3.92 0.57
N GLY A 60 -6.44 4.59 -0.31
CA GLY A 60 -6.14 6.02 -0.18
C GLY A 60 -7.39 6.91 -0.13
N MET A 61 -8.36 6.67 -1.00
CA MET A 61 -9.62 7.40 -1.02
C MET A 61 -10.39 7.22 0.31
N TRP A 62 -10.40 6.01 0.87
CA TRP A 62 -11.12 5.73 2.11
C TRP A 62 -10.41 6.33 3.34
N VAL A 63 -9.07 6.28 3.36
CA VAL A 63 -8.25 6.92 4.39
C VAL A 63 -8.40 8.44 4.34
N GLU A 64 -8.45 9.05 3.16
CA GLU A 64 -8.70 10.48 3.01
C GLU A 64 -10.11 10.87 3.52
N LYS A 65 -11.12 10.04 3.24
CA LYS A 65 -12.47 10.25 3.79
C LYS A 65 -12.47 10.13 5.33
N PHE A 66 -11.75 9.16 5.89
CA PHE A 66 -11.60 9.04 7.35
C PHE A 66 -10.89 10.26 7.95
N ASN A 67 -9.80 10.70 7.33
CA ASN A 67 -9.00 11.87 7.73
C ASN A 67 -9.85 13.15 7.84
N SER A 68 -10.78 13.33 6.89
CA SER A 68 -11.65 14.50 6.80
C SER A 68 -12.94 14.42 7.63
N THR A 69 -13.46 13.22 7.91
CA THR A 69 -14.79 13.04 8.54
C THR A 69 -14.75 12.52 9.98
N ARG A 70 -13.65 11.88 10.41
CA ARG A 70 -13.53 11.27 11.74
C ARG A 70 -12.45 11.94 12.56
N GLN A 71 -11.19 11.79 12.15
CA GLN A 71 -10.04 12.34 12.86
C GLN A 71 -8.82 12.45 11.94
N PRO A 72 -7.89 13.39 12.21
CA PRO A 72 -6.67 13.53 11.42
C PRO A 72 -5.83 12.26 11.38
N VAL A 73 -5.39 11.87 10.18
CA VAL A 73 -4.51 10.71 9.95
C VAL A 73 -3.06 11.15 9.96
N LYS A 74 -2.23 10.45 10.74
CA LYS A 74 -0.77 10.59 10.69
C LYS A 74 -0.18 9.60 9.70
N TYR A 75 0.36 10.09 8.60
CA TYR A 75 1.10 9.30 7.63
C TYR A 75 2.56 9.13 8.07
N SER A 76 3.08 7.90 8.00
CA SER A 76 4.48 7.58 8.29
C SER A 76 5.09 6.81 7.13
N HIS A 77 6.31 7.18 6.75
CA HIS A 77 7.07 6.52 5.70
C HIS A 77 8.33 5.92 6.31
N ASP A 78 8.65 4.69 5.95
CA ASP A 78 9.86 4.01 6.39
C ASP A 78 10.46 3.25 5.19
N VAL A 79 11.76 3.41 4.97
CA VAL A 79 12.49 2.73 3.88
C VAL A 79 12.38 1.20 3.97
N LYS A 80 12.05 0.68 5.16
CA LYS A 80 11.77 -0.74 5.40
C LYS A 80 10.53 -1.27 4.68
N PHE A 81 9.67 -0.40 4.15
CA PHE A 81 8.59 -0.74 3.21
C PHE A 81 9.05 -0.50 1.76
N PHE A 82 10.12 -1.17 1.33
CA PHE A 82 10.81 -0.83 0.10
C PHE A 82 10.09 -1.34 -1.16
N GLN A 83 9.61 -0.43 -2.02
CA GLN A 83 8.82 -0.79 -3.21
C GLN A 83 9.63 -1.50 -4.31
N SER A 84 10.91 -1.16 -4.46
CA SER A 84 11.71 -1.59 -5.61
C SER A 84 12.43 -2.93 -5.42
N GLY A 85 12.19 -3.64 -4.31
CA GLY A 85 12.83 -4.92 -4.04
C GLY A 85 12.94 -5.19 -2.55
N CYS A 86 14.14 -5.50 -2.09
CA CYS A 86 14.43 -5.75 -0.69
C CYS A 86 15.48 -4.75 -0.19
N PHE A 87 15.31 -4.27 1.04
CA PHE A 87 16.25 -3.42 1.75
C PHE A 87 16.62 -4.09 3.08
N ASP A 88 17.89 -4.14 3.45
CA ASP A 88 18.30 -4.77 4.71
C ASP A 88 17.63 -4.08 5.91
N GLY A 89 17.08 -4.87 6.83
CA GLY A 89 16.23 -4.38 7.91
C GLY A 89 14.75 -4.22 7.54
N TYR A 90 14.32 -4.78 6.41
CA TYR A 90 12.95 -4.68 5.87
C TYR A 90 11.84 -5.05 6.87
N TYR A 91 10.70 -4.39 6.70
CA TYR A 91 9.39 -4.89 7.15
C TYR A 91 8.70 -5.63 6.01
N THR A 92 8.85 -5.15 4.77
CA THR A 92 8.38 -5.83 3.56
C THR A 92 9.51 -5.96 2.53
N ALA A 93 9.56 -7.09 1.84
CA ALA A 93 10.50 -7.34 0.75
C ALA A 93 9.71 -7.66 -0.52
N HIS A 94 9.78 -6.78 -1.51
CA HIS A 94 9.09 -6.91 -2.79
C HIS A 94 9.92 -7.69 -3.81
N TYR A 95 9.27 -8.21 -4.87
CA TYR A 95 9.92 -8.97 -5.95
C TYR A 95 10.74 -10.19 -5.48
N GLN A 96 10.24 -10.94 -4.49
CA GLN A 96 10.90 -12.13 -3.96
C GLN A 96 10.33 -13.39 -4.60
N SER A 97 11.21 -14.27 -5.09
CA SER A 97 10.84 -15.61 -5.51
C SER A 97 10.45 -16.49 -4.31
N PRO A 98 9.71 -17.59 -4.51
CA PRO A 98 9.40 -18.53 -3.43
C PRO A 98 10.65 -19.02 -2.67
N GLN A 99 11.77 -19.26 -3.36
CA GLN A 99 13.04 -19.64 -2.72
C GLN A 99 13.64 -18.50 -1.90
N GLN A 100 13.56 -17.26 -2.40
CA GLN A 100 13.99 -16.09 -1.64
C GLN A 100 13.14 -15.92 -0.38
N MET A 101 11.82 -16.07 -0.44
CA MET A 101 10.96 -16.00 0.74
C MET A 101 11.37 -17.00 1.82
N ILE A 102 11.72 -18.23 1.45
CA ILE A 102 12.25 -19.24 2.39
C ILE A 102 13.61 -18.80 2.97
N CYS A 103 14.50 -18.26 2.13
CA CYS A 103 15.80 -17.73 2.58
C CYS A 103 15.63 -16.56 3.57
N LEU A 104 14.76 -15.61 3.24
CA LEU A 104 14.42 -14.45 4.09
C LEU A 104 13.90 -14.92 5.44
N TRP A 105 12.95 -15.85 5.44
CA TRP A 105 12.43 -16.43 6.68
C TRP A 105 13.51 -17.11 7.52
N ARG A 106 14.39 -17.91 6.90
CA ARG A 106 15.51 -18.55 7.63
C ARG A 106 16.45 -17.52 8.25
N LYS A 107 16.82 -16.46 7.52
CA LYS A 107 17.67 -15.39 8.09
C LYS A 107 16.99 -14.68 9.26
N LEU A 108 15.69 -14.41 9.17
CA LEU A 108 14.92 -13.79 10.26
C LEU A 108 14.93 -14.65 11.53
N GLN A 109 14.84 -15.99 11.40
CA GLN A 109 14.93 -16.91 12.54
C GLN A 109 16.30 -16.82 13.26
N PHE A 110 17.37 -16.43 12.56
CA PHE A 110 18.68 -16.16 13.15
C PHE A 110 18.88 -14.70 13.57
N GLY A 111 17.80 -13.89 13.60
CA GLY A 111 17.86 -12.48 13.98
C GLY A 111 18.44 -11.56 12.91
N SER A 112 18.51 -12.00 11.64
CA SER A 112 19.05 -11.22 10.54
C SER A 112 17.98 -10.89 9.50
N ALA A 113 17.64 -9.61 9.37
CA ALA A 113 16.73 -9.12 8.33
C ALA A 113 17.48 -8.72 7.04
N GLN A 114 18.39 -9.57 6.57
CA GLN A 114 19.17 -9.32 5.36
C GLN A 114 18.51 -9.88 4.11
N CYS A 115 18.59 -9.15 3.01
CA CYS A 115 18.08 -9.58 1.72
C CYS A 115 18.79 -10.83 1.20
N CYS A 116 18.08 -11.60 0.37
CA CYS A 116 18.62 -12.80 -0.27
C CYS A 116 18.97 -12.51 -1.72
N ASN A 117 20.21 -12.81 -2.11
CA ASN A 117 20.68 -12.63 -3.47
C ASN A 117 19.90 -13.54 -4.43
N MET A 118 19.64 -13.04 -5.63
CA MET A 118 19.27 -13.91 -6.75
C MET A 118 20.52 -14.72 -7.11
N ARG A 119 20.49 -16.03 -6.83
CA ARG A 119 21.48 -16.97 -7.37
C ARG A 119 21.06 -17.38 -8.77
#